data_AF-A0A7K3H372-F1
#
_entry.id   AF-A0A7K3H372-F1
#
_cell.length_a   1.000
_cell.length_b   1.000
_cell.length_c   1.000
_cell.angle_alpha   90.00
_cell.angle_beta   90.00
_cell.angle_gamma   90.00
#
_symmetry.space_group_name_H-M   'P 1'
#
loop_
_entity.id
_entity.type
_entity.pdbx_description
1 polymer ?
#
loop_
_entity_poly.entity_id
_entity_poly.type
_entity_poly.pdbx_seq_one_letter_code
_entity_poly.pdbx_strand_id
1 'polypeptide(L)'
;GLLRHLNPGTGPVLAALPRPQVGFNYLGRFAGAGTGGTAAWQPAGDVALGGSVDPDMPVLHAVEAGAVVRDTPDGPELTLTLSRPAALLDDASADRLGRLWLDMLAGLAAHTADPAAGGHTASDFPLLDLAQDEVDELEAGFADDLS
;
A
#
# COMPACT_ATOMS: atom_id res chain seq x y z
N GLY A 1 -18.20 -5.30 5.87
CA GLY A 1 -18.03 -5.47 4.41
C GLY A 1 -19.05 -6.46 3.86
N LEU A 2 -19.40 -6.35 2.58
CA LEU A 2 -20.50 -7.13 1.96
C LEU A 2 -20.31 -8.65 2.11
N LEU A 3 -19.08 -9.14 2.01
CA LEU A 3 -18.72 -10.54 2.26
C LEU A 3 -19.01 -11.01 3.71
N ARG A 4 -18.88 -10.13 4.71
CA ARG A 4 -19.16 -10.47 6.12
C ARG A 4 -20.66 -10.58 6.40
N HIS A 5 -21.51 -9.87 5.65
CA HIS A 5 -22.94 -9.73 5.99
C HIS A 5 -23.89 -10.38 4.99
N LEU A 6 -23.51 -10.49 3.70
CA LEU A 6 -24.40 -10.94 2.63
C LEU A 6 -23.94 -12.24 1.95
N ASN A 7 -22.79 -12.80 2.33
CA ASN A 7 -22.30 -14.06 1.77
C ASN A 7 -22.43 -15.19 2.81
N PRO A 8 -23.29 -16.21 2.58
CA PRO A 8 -23.49 -17.30 3.54
C PRO A 8 -22.24 -18.17 3.77
N GLY A 9 -21.32 -18.23 2.80
CA GLY A 9 -20.09 -19.01 2.89
C GLY A 9 -18.98 -18.27 3.64
N THR A 10 -18.77 -16.98 3.36
CA THR A 10 -17.70 -16.20 3.99
C THR A 10 -18.15 -15.46 5.25
N GLY A 11 -19.45 -15.24 5.44
CA GLY A 11 -20.04 -14.54 6.57
C GLY A 11 -19.65 -15.13 7.94
N PRO A 12 -19.91 -16.42 8.21
CA PRO A 12 -19.56 -17.04 9.49
C PRO A 12 -18.06 -16.99 9.80
N VAL A 13 -17.21 -17.22 8.79
CA VAL A 13 -15.75 -17.19 8.92
C VAL A 13 -15.28 -15.78 9.28
N LEU A 14 -15.75 -14.77 8.54
CA LEU A 14 -15.35 -13.38 8.77
C LEU A 14 -15.93 -12.81 10.06
N ALA A 15 -17.09 -13.29 10.54
CA ALA A 15 -17.68 -12.87 11.80
C ALA A 15 -16.86 -13.33 13.02
N ALA A 16 -16.18 -14.48 12.92
CA ALA A 16 -15.29 -15.00 13.96
C ALA A 16 -13.96 -14.22 14.07
N LEU A 17 -13.59 -13.45 13.03
CA LEU A 17 -12.37 -12.64 13.05
C LEU A 17 -12.56 -11.32 13.81
N PRO A 18 -11.51 -10.82 14.47
CA PRO A 18 -11.50 -9.49 15.06
C PRO A 18 -11.97 -8.42 14.07
N ARG A 19 -12.51 -7.33 14.60
CA ARG A 19 -12.78 -6.16 13.77
C ARG A 19 -11.45 -5.57 13.29
N PRO A 20 -11.32 -5.26 11.99
CA PRO A 20 -10.11 -4.62 11.49
C PRO A 20 -9.91 -3.29 12.22
N GLN A 21 -8.67 -3.04 12.65
CA GLN A 21 -8.32 -1.80 13.36
C GLN A 21 -7.72 -0.74 12.42
N VAL A 22 -7.27 -1.16 11.23
CA VAL A 22 -6.68 -0.28 10.21
C VAL A 22 -7.49 -0.43 8.93
N GLY A 23 -8.03 0.67 8.43
CA GLY A 23 -8.49 0.80 7.06
C GLY A 23 -7.33 1.28 6.20
N PHE A 24 -7.17 0.71 5.01
CA PHE A 24 -6.13 1.10 4.07
C PHE A 24 -6.74 1.32 2.70
N ASN A 25 -6.40 2.43 2.06
CA ASN A 25 -6.85 2.75 0.72
C ASN A 25 -5.69 3.33 -0.11
N TYR A 26 -5.36 2.65 -1.20
CA TYR A 26 -4.42 3.17 -2.18
C TYR A 26 -5.18 3.81 -3.34
N LEU A 27 -5.05 5.12 -3.47
CA LEU A 27 -5.74 5.93 -4.48
C LEU A 27 -5.14 5.79 -5.88
N GLY A 28 -3.99 5.13 -5.99
CA GLY A 28 -3.27 4.97 -7.24
C GLY A 28 -2.13 5.98 -7.41
N ARG A 29 -1.67 6.08 -8.66
CA ARG A 29 -0.56 6.92 -9.09
C ARG A 29 -1.07 7.99 -10.04
N PHE A 30 -0.69 9.24 -9.77
CA PHE A 30 -1.07 10.39 -10.59
C PHE A 30 0.18 11.00 -11.22
N ALA A 31 0.08 11.34 -12.51
CA ALA A 31 1.10 12.13 -13.16
C ALA A 31 1.20 13.50 -12.47
N GLY A 32 2.43 14.01 -12.31
CA GLY A 32 2.65 15.37 -11.83
C GLY A 32 1.93 16.37 -12.71
N ALA A 33 1.48 17.49 -12.12
CA ALA A 33 0.97 18.61 -12.89
C ALA A 33 2.08 19.06 -13.84
N GLY A 34 1.97 18.72 -15.12
CA GLY A 34 2.90 19.20 -16.13
C GLY A 34 2.97 20.72 -16.08
N THR A 35 4.09 21.30 -16.48
CA THR A 35 4.38 22.75 -16.50
C THR A 35 3.51 23.55 -17.49
N GLY A 36 2.30 23.10 -17.79
CA GLY A 36 1.41 23.66 -18.80
C GLY A 36 -0.04 23.72 -18.32
N GLY A 37 -0.39 24.81 -17.64
CA GLY A 37 -1.76 25.27 -17.44
C GLY A 37 -2.58 24.52 -16.38
N THR A 38 -3.51 25.25 -15.76
CA THR A 38 -4.57 24.67 -14.92
C THR A 38 -5.39 23.69 -15.76
N ALA A 39 -5.16 22.38 -15.60
CA ALA A 39 -6.05 21.38 -16.16
C ALA A 39 -7.42 21.50 -15.47
N ALA A 40 -8.51 21.33 -16.23
CA ALA A 40 -9.88 21.51 -15.74
C ALA A 40 -10.25 20.58 -14.57
N TRP A 41 -9.45 19.54 -14.31
CA TRP A 41 -9.58 18.61 -13.19
C TRP A 41 -8.22 18.48 -12.51
N GLN A 42 -8.10 19.07 -11.33
CA GLN A 42 -6.93 18.94 -10.44
C GLN A 42 -7.44 18.56 -9.05
N PRO A 43 -6.66 17.79 -8.27
CA PRO A 43 -6.97 17.56 -6.86
C PRO A 43 -7.12 18.89 -6.12
N ALA A 44 -8.19 19.04 -5.34
CA ALA A 44 -8.38 20.21 -4.50
C ALA A 44 -7.46 20.08 -3.28
N GLY A 45 -6.34 20.82 -3.29
CA GLY A 45 -5.39 20.87 -2.19
C GLY A 45 -4.09 20.09 -2.43
N ASP A 46 -3.14 20.38 -1.57
CA ASP A 46 -1.82 19.77 -1.41
C ASP A 46 -1.90 18.32 -0.90
N VAL A 47 -2.88 18.02 -0.04
CA VAL A 47 -3.10 16.65 0.46
C VAL A 47 -4.25 16.00 -0.32
N ALA A 48 -3.96 14.93 -1.09
CA ALA A 48 -4.97 14.17 -1.83
C ALA A 48 -6.01 13.47 -0.93
N LEU A 49 -5.79 13.51 0.39
CA LEU A 49 -6.49 12.76 1.42
C LEU A 49 -6.91 13.73 2.51
N GLY A 50 -8.14 14.22 2.42
CA GLY A 50 -8.63 15.21 3.38
C GLY A 50 -9.93 15.86 2.94
N GLY A 51 -10.97 15.06 2.71
CA GLY A 51 -12.34 15.59 2.75
C GLY A 51 -12.70 15.94 4.19
N SER A 52 -13.58 16.92 4.41
CA SER A 52 -14.14 17.17 5.73
C SER A 52 -14.94 15.92 6.16
N VAL A 53 -14.40 15.17 7.11
CA VAL A 53 -15.13 14.08 7.76
C VAL A 53 -16.07 14.71 8.76
N ASP A 54 -17.36 14.37 8.68
CA ASP A 54 -18.34 14.79 9.68
C ASP A 54 -17.88 14.29 11.07
N PRO A 55 -17.76 15.16 12.09
CA PRO A 55 -17.32 14.76 13.42
C PRO A 55 -18.22 13.67 14.06
N ASP A 56 -19.47 13.53 13.62
CA ASP A 56 -20.41 12.52 14.10
C ASP A 56 -20.35 11.20 13.31
N MET A 57 -19.49 11.10 12.29
CA MET A 57 -19.37 9.89 11.49
C MET A 57 -18.80 8.74 12.35
N PRO A 58 -19.48 7.58 12.44
CA PRO A 58 -18.96 6.44 13.16
C PRO A 58 -17.63 5.98 12.58
N VAL A 59 -16.62 5.92 13.46
CA VAL A 59 -15.28 5.47 13.11
C VAL A 59 -15.31 3.97 12.84
N LEU A 60 -15.04 3.57 11.59
CA LEU A 60 -15.04 2.16 11.18
C LEU A 60 -13.76 1.43 11.59
N HIS A 61 -12.62 2.15 11.58
CA HIS A 61 -11.29 1.66 11.93
C HIS A 61 -10.58 2.66 12.85
N ALA A 62 -9.77 2.18 13.80
CA ALA A 62 -9.03 3.06 14.71
C ALA A 62 -8.03 3.97 13.98
N VAL A 63 -7.50 3.50 12.85
CA VAL A 63 -6.65 4.25 11.93
C VAL A 63 -7.16 4.05 10.51
N GLU A 64 -7.29 5.12 9.75
CA GLU A 64 -7.52 5.12 8.30
C GLU A 64 -6.26 5.61 7.61
N ALA A 65 -5.66 4.76 6.78
CA ALA A 65 -4.44 5.05 6.04
C ALA A 65 -4.75 5.20 4.55
N GLY A 66 -4.55 6.41 4.04
CA GLY A 66 -4.60 6.68 2.61
C GLY A 66 -3.20 6.74 2.01
N ALA A 67 -3.03 6.16 0.83
CA ALA A 67 -1.77 6.19 0.08
C ALA A 67 -2.02 6.74 -1.33
N VAL A 68 -1.11 7.59 -1.80
CA VAL A 68 -1.10 8.09 -3.18
C VAL A 68 0.33 8.23 -3.67
N VAL A 69 0.59 7.89 -4.94
CA VAL A 69 1.87 8.18 -5.58
C VAL A 69 1.70 9.36 -6.54
N ARG A 70 2.62 10.32 -6.50
CA ARG A 70 2.69 11.44 -7.44
C ARG A 70 4.01 11.40 -8.18
N ASP A 71 3.96 11.49 -9.51
CA ASP A 71 5.18 11.65 -10.30
C ASP A 71 5.70 13.08 -10.14
N THR A 72 6.96 13.22 -9.72
CA THR A 72 7.66 14.50 -9.60
C THR A 72 8.87 14.53 -10.55
N PRO A 73 9.48 15.69 -10.83
CA PRO A 73 10.72 15.76 -11.59
C PRO A 73 11.87 14.94 -11.00
N ASP A 74 11.88 14.71 -9.68
CA ASP A 74 12.90 13.93 -8.97
C ASP A 74 12.54 12.44 -8.86
N GLY A 75 11.39 12.03 -9.40
CA GLY A 75 10.88 10.66 -9.35
C GLY A 75 9.51 10.54 -8.68
N PRO A 76 8.96 9.31 -8.59
CA PRO A 76 7.67 9.08 -7.93
C PRO A 76 7.80 9.28 -6.41
N GLU A 77 6.90 10.08 -5.85
CA GLU A 77 6.79 10.32 -4.41
C GLU A 77 5.53 9.65 -3.85
N LEU A 78 5.69 8.83 -2.81
CA LEU A 78 4.59 8.24 -2.07
C LEU A 78 4.20 9.14 -0.90
N THR A 79 2.95 9.60 -0.87
CA THR A 79 2.37 10.27 0.29
C THR A 79 1.43 9.32 1.03
N LEU A 80 1.68 9.16 2.33
CA LEU A 80 0.82 8.42 3.24
C LEU A 80 0.11 9.39 4.20
N THR A 81 -1.21 9.29 4.32
CA THR A 81 -2.00 10.11 5.25
C THR A 81 -2.69 9.19 6.26
N LEU A 82 -2.46 9.46 7.55
CA LEU A 82 -3.05 8.72 8.65
C LEU A 82 -4.12 9.57 9.34
N SER A 83 -5.36 9.13 9.26
CA SER A 83 -6.50 9.74 9.95
C SER A 83 -6.91 8.86 11.12
N ARG A 84 -7.18 9.48 12.27
CA ARG A 84 -7.49 8.78 13.53
C ARG A 84 -8.21 9.70 14.51
N PRO A 85 -9.14 9.18 15.31
CA PRO A 85 -9.68 9.93 16.45
C PRO A 85 -8.60 10.06 17.53
N ALA A 86 -8.36 11.29 18.02
CA ALA A 86 -7.38 11.54 19.08
C ALA A 86 -7.66 10.76 20.37
N ALA A 87 -8.93 10.42 20.64
CA ALA A 87 -9.33 9.60 21.78
C ALA A 87 -8.92 8.12 21.66
N LEU A 88 -8.64 7.62 20.46
CA LEU A 88 -8.23 6.22 20.23
C LEU A 88 -6.73 6.06 20.04
N LEU A 89 -6.07 7.07 19.45
CA LEU A 89 -4.64 7.07 19.23
C LEU A 89 -4.13 8.51 19.38
N ASP A 90 -3.23 8.73 20.32
CA ASP A 90 -2.65 10.05 20.57
C ASP A 90 -1.63 10.46 19.48
N ASP A 91 -1.23 11.73 19.50
CA ASP A 91 -0.33 12.29 18.49
C ASP A 91 1.02 11.60 18.48
N ALA A 92 1.59 11.33 19.66
CA ALA A 92 2.88 10.66 19.79
C ALA A 92 2.86 9.23 19.21
N SER A 93 1.79 8.49 19.44
CA SER A 93 1.63 7.13 18.93
C SER A 93 1.38 7.12 17.42
N ALA A 94 0.62 8.10 16.90
CA ALA A 94 0.40 8.25 15.47
C ALA A 94 1.68 8.64 14.72
N ASP A 95 2.47 9.56 15.27
CA ASP A 95 3.78 9.92 14.72
C ASP A 95 4.72 8.72 14.71
N ARG A 96 4.74 7.95 15.81
CA ARG A 96 5.53 6.72 15.88
C ARG A 96 5.09 5.70 14.83
N LEU A 97 3.79 5.51 14.65
CA LEU A 97 3.24 4.62 13.61
C LEU A 97 3.67 5.07 12.22
N GLY A 98 3.54 6.36 11.91
CA GLY A 98 3.95 6.93 10.63
C GLY A 98 5.43 6.70 10.34
N ARG A 99 6.31 6.95 11.32
CA ARG A 99 7.76 6.71 11.19
C ARG A 99 8.09 5.24 10.94
N LEU A 100 7.53 4.34 11.74
CA LEU A 100 7.76 2.90 11.56
C LEU A 100 7.28 2.39 10.19
N TRP A 101 6.18 2.95 9.68
CA TRP A 101 5.70 2.59 8.36
C TRP A 101 6.64 3.10 7.26
N LEU A 102 7.10 4.35 7.35
CA LEU A 102 8.10 4.88 6.42
C LEU A 102 9.42 4.11 6.47
N ASP A 103 9.91 3.76 7.66
CA ASP A 103 11.13 2.97 7.84
C ASP A 103 10.99 1.57 7.21
N MET A 104 9.83 0.92 7.37
CA MET A 104 9.53 -0.36 6.73
C MET A 104 9.53 -0.23 5.20
N LEU A 105 8.85 0.78 4.66
CA LEU A 105 8.76 1.01 3.21
C LEU A 105 10.14 1.35 2.62
N ALA A 106 10.93 2.14 3.32
CA ALA A 106 12.32 2.43 2.95
C ALA A 106 13.17 1.16 2.98
N GLY A 107 12.99 0.30 3.98
CA GLY A 107 13.64 -1.01 4.06
C GLY A 107 13.27 -1.92 2.88
N LEU A 108 11.99 -1.97 2.50
CA LEU A 108 11.52 -2.72 1.33
C LEU A 108 12.09 -2.16 0.02
N ALA A 109 12.11 -0.84 -0.15
CA ALA A 109 12.70 -0.20 -1.32
C ALA A 109 14.21 -0.46 -1.42
N ALA A 110 14.93 -0.37 -0.29
CA ALA A 110 16.35 -0.70 -0.23
C ALA A 110 16.60 -2.18 -0.53
N HIS A 111 15.74 -3.07 -0.05
CA HIS A 111 15.79 -4.49 -0.39
C HIS A 111 15.65 -4.68 -1.90
N THR A 112 14.64 -4.11 -2.56
CA THR A 112 14.48 -4.26 -4.03
C THR A 112 15.61 -3.66 -4.88
N ALA A 113 16.48 -2.83 -4.29
CA ALA A 113 17.64 -2.27 -4.98
C ALA A 113 18.88 -3.17 -4.89
N ASP A 114 18.88 -4.18 -4.02
CA ASP A 114 19.90 -5.21 -3.98
C ASP A 114 19.67 -6.18 -5.16
N PRO A 115 20.63 -6.35 -6.08
CA PRO A 115 20.50 -7.26 -7.23
C PRO A 115 20.25 -8.72 -6.85
N ALA A 116 20.58 -9.11 -5.61
CA ALA A 116 20.29 -10.44 -5.07
C ALA A 116 18.94 -10.51 -4.34
N ALA A 117 18.26 -9.37 -4.16
CA ALA A 117 16.99 -9.24 -3.48
C ALA A 117 15.87 -9.08 -4.51
N GLY A 118 15.58 -10.20 -5.15
CA GLY A 118 14.61 -10.30 -6.22
C GLY A 118 14.91 -11.56 -7.02
N GLY A 119 13.85 -12.24 -7.41
CA GLY A 119 13.86 -13.52 -8.11
C GLY A 119 12.44 -14.05 -8.07
N HIS A 120 12.05 -14.81 -9.08
CA HIS A 120 10.79 -15.51 -9.02
C HIS A 120 10.83 -16.46 -7.81
N THR A 121 9.72 -16.49 -7.08
CA THR A 121 9.51 -17.51 -6.07
C THR A 121 8.77 -18.68 -6.69
N ALA A 122 8.88 -19.88 -6.13
CA ALA A 122 8.03 -21.00 -6.52
C ALA A 122 6.53 -20.63 -6.58
N SER A 123 6.08 -19.72 -5.70
CA SER A 123 4.71 -19.19 -5.69
C SER A 123 4.28 -18.40 -6.92
N ASP A 124 5.21 -17.90 -7.73
CA ASP A 124 4.92 -17.18 -8.99
C ASP A 124 4.57 -18.14 -10.14
N PHE A 125 4.84 -19.44 -9.98
CA PHE A 125 4.56 -20.48 -10.97
C PHE A 125 3.55 -21.53 -10.46
N PRO A 126 2.33 -21.17 -10.05
CA PRO A 126 1.37 -22.08 -9.41
C PRO A 126 0.87 -23.23 -10.31
N LEU A 127 1.21 -23.20 -11.61
CA LEU A 127 0.89 -24.24 -12.59
C LEU A 127 2.04 -25.23 -12.79
N LEU A 128 3.20 -24.99 -12.17
CA LEU A 128 4.40 -25.81 -12.24
C LEU A 128 4.83 -26.16 -10.81
N ASP A 129 5.22 -27.40 -10.58
CA ASP A 129 5.71 -27.85 -9.26
C ASP A 129 7.22 -27.58 -9.19
N LEU A 130 7.59 -26.30 -9.22
CA LEU A 130 8.98 -25.85 -9.20
C LEU A 130 9.41 -25.62 -7.75
N ALA A 131 10.53 -26.22 -7.36
CA ALA A 131 11.23 -25.84 -6.15
C ALA A 131 12.07 -24.58 -6.39
N GLN A 132 12.42 -23.85 -5.31
CA GLN A 132 13.11 -22.57 -5.43
C GLN A 132 14.48 -22.70 -6.11
N ASP A 133 15.20 -23.80 -5.88
CA ASP A 133 16.46 -24.12 -6.54
C ASP A 133 16.33 -24.30 -8.06
N GLU A 134 15.21 -24.86 -8.53
CA GLU A 134 14.91 -24.98 -9.96
C GLU A 134 14.61 -23.62 -10.60
N VAL A 135 13.97 -22.71 -9.86
CA VAL A 135 13.74 -21.32 -10.32
C VAL A 135 15.06 -20.55 -10.41
N ASP A 136 15.91 -20.68 -9.39
CA ASP A 136 17.21 -20.02 -9.34
C ASP A 136 18.14 -20.54 -10.48
N GLU A 137 18.13 -21.84 -10.78
CA GLU A 137 18.88 -22.43 -11.91
C GLU A 137 18.38 -21.93 -13.27
N LEU A 138 17.06 -21.80 -13.42
CA LEU A 138 16.44 -21.29 -14.65
C LEU A 138 16.83 -19.82 -14.89
N GLU A 139 16.77 -18.98 -13.85
CA GLU A 139 17.16 -17.57 -13.93
C GLU A 139 18.65 -17.40 -14.26
N ALA A 140 19.53 -18.22 -13.68
CA ALA A 140 20.95 -18.23 -14.00
C ALA A 140 21.22 -18.65 -15.45
N GLY A 141 20.50 -19.64 -15.97
CA GLY A 141 20.63 -20.10 -17.36
C GLY A 141 20.22 -19.06 -18.40
N PHE A 142 19.20 -18.25 -18.12
CA PHE A 142 18.79 -17.15 -19.01
C PHE A 142 19.67 -15.91 -18.88
N ALA A 143 20.36 -15.71 -17.76
CA ALA A 143 21.31 -14.62 -17.58
C ALA A 143 22.60 -14.83 -18.41
N ASP A 144 23.07 -16.08 -18.56
CA ASP A 144 24.26 -16.42 -19.36
C ASP A 144 24.03 -16.31 -20.89
N ASP A 145 22.82 -16.59 -21.37
CA ASP A 145 22.46 -16.60 -22.81
C ASP A 145 22.28 -15.18 -23.41
N LEU A 146 22.28 -14.14 -22.57
CA LEU A 146 22.16 -12.73 -22.95
C LEU A 146 23.47 -11.91 -22.76
N SER A 147 24.58 -12.58 -22.40
CA SER A 147 25.93 -11.97 -22.25
C SER A 147 26.86 -12.28 -23.42
#